data_AF-A0A9D3SI09-F1
#
_entry.id   AF-A0A9D3SI09-F1
#
_cell.length_a   1.000
_cell.length_b   1.000
_cell.length_c   1.000
_cell.angle_alpha   90.00
_cell.angle_beta   90.00
_cell.angle_gamma   90.00
#
_symmetry.space_group_name_H-M   'P 1'
#
loop_
_entity.id
_entity.type
_entity.pdbx_description
1 polymer ?
#
loop_
_entity_poly.entity_id
_entity_poly.type
_entity_poly.pdbx_seq_one_letter_code
_entity_poly.pdbx_strand_id
1 'polypeptide(L)'
;MSLRTLPLLMINMGGEMLYILDQRLRAQNETDDKIQKGWSDADRKRVMNDIVGVMFSKAFLEELMQPQDTYSHQALRYLLTRLAHTSIMRLNSTSIDRLYDLMTMAFKYQIALCPRPRDILLVSFNHMDGVRELVKDNPRLVNLINEAQRLIIEMFTPLSDGEFQLIRQTLLTFFQDTHIRVSVFLKENLQNADGSFVMPTSGTVPHGSEVPGLIRYFNTRGRVVRRREFVTGGSYTRPVRDASFDVSGDRVTRLGINMYGESSHTPEDTHTSRSSTHTCKREQVSDEPNPLAKVELNLLAKLMGQMEVWDSVGADGGMGVNLFPSDQEEEDTRFSVEDEVFCVVNIQAVKVDTELTRIAAEFTDQDAAERPGDKGEDLLAMMDEL
;
A
#
# COMPACT_ATOMS: atom_id res chain seq x y z
N MET A 1 1.23 -21.08 4.47
CA MET A 1 1.41 -19.71 3.97
C MET A 1 2.83 -19.56 3.43
N SER A 2 3.07 -18.65 2.48
CA SER A 2 4.42 -18.39 1.95
C SER A 2 5.16 -17.35 2.81
N LEU A 3 6.41 -17.65 3.16
CA LEU A 3 7.32 -16.79 3.93
C LEU A 3 7.97 -15.66 3.10
N ARG A 4 7.66 -15.57 1.79
CA ARG A 4 8.21 -14.55 0.88
C ARG A 4 7.14 -13.57 0.40
N THR A 5 6.00 -13.54 1.07
CA THR A 5 4.84 -12.73 0.64
C THR A 5 4.99 -11.26 1.04
N LEU A 6 5.58 -11.00 2.20
CA LEU A 6 5.63 -9.68 2.82
C LEU A 6 6.30 -8.60 1.94
N PRO A 7 7.42 -8.87 1.22
CA PRO A 7 8.00 -7.89 0.31
C PRO A 7 7.04 -7.38 -0.76
N LEU A 8 6.30 -8.29 -1.40
CA LEU A 8 5.33 -7.90 -2.42
C LEU A 8 4.14 -7.17 -1.80
N LEU A 9 3.68 -7.60 -0.63
CA LEU A 9 2.61 -6.92 0.08
C LEU A 9 2.97 -5.46 0.40
N MET A 10 4.14 -5.23 1.01
CA MET A 10 4.61 -3.89 1.37
C MET A 10 4.84 -3.00 0.15
N ILE A 11 5.45 -3.52 -0.91
CA ILE A 11 5.77 -2.72 -2.11
C ILE A 11 4.50 -2.29 -2.84
N ASN A 12 3.54 -3.21 -3.01
CA ASN A 12 2.30 -2.86 -3.70
C ASN A 12 1.41 -1.96 -2.83
N MET A 13 1.26 -2.25 -1.53
CA MET A 13 0.48 -1.38 -0.63
C MET A 13 1.11 0.02 -0.52
N GLY A 14 2.44 0.12 -0.41
CA GLY A 14 3.14 1.40 -0.41
C GLY A 14 3.09 2.14 -1.75
N GLY A 15 3.08 1.41 -2.87
CA GLY A 15 2.86 1.97 -4.20
C GLY A 15 1.47 2.60 -4.32
N GLU A 16 0.43 1.88 -3.92
CA GLU A 16 -0.94 2.42 -3.84
C GLU A 16 -1.04 3.63 -2.91
N MET A 17 -0.35 3.58 -1.76
CA MET A 17 -0.25 4.72 -0.84
C MET A 17 0.26 5.97 -1.55
N LEU A 18 1.40 5.85 -2.24
CA LEU A 18 2.05 6.95 -2.94
C LEU A 18 1.18 7.48 -4.08
N TYR A 19 0.50 6.61 -4.82
CA TYR A 19 -0.46 7.05 -5.85
C TYR A 19 -1.61 7.85 -5.26
N ILE A 20 -2.27 7.35 -4.20
CA ILE A 20 -3.40 8.05 -3.58
C ILE A 20 -2.94 9.40 -3.00
N LEU A 21 -1.81 9.42 -2.30
CA LEU A 21 -1.26 10.65 -1.70
C LEU A 21 -0.87 11.67 -2.75
N ASP A 22 -0.14 11.26 -3.80
CA ASP A 22 0.26 12.16 -4.90
C ASP A 22 -0.93 12.90 -5.48
N GLN A 23 -2.03 12.18 -5.66
CA GLN A 23 -3.23 12.75 -6.25
C GLN A 23 -4.02 13.67 -5.35
N ARG A 24 -4.18 13.30 -4.08
CA ARG A 24 -4.88 14.15 -3.13
C ARG A 24 -4.12 15.47 -2.94
N LEU A 25 -2.79 15.41 -2.92
CA LEU A 25 -1.95 16.60 -2.87
C LEU A 25 -2.04 17.43 -4.17
N ARG A 26 -2.10 16.80 -5.36
CA ARG A 26 -2.33 17.54 -6.62
C ARG A 26 -3.69 18.25 -6.66
N ALA A 27 -4.77 17.55 -6.31
CA ALA A 27 -6.12 18.10 -6.38
C ALA A 27 -6.30 19.33 -5.46
N GLN A 28 -5.64 19.33 -4.29
CA GLN A 28 -5.63 20.49 -3.39
C GLN A 28 -4.93 21.71 -4.00
N ASN A 29 -3.92 21.51 -4.85
CA ASN A 29 -3.21 22.61 -5.51
C ASN A 29 -4.08 23.32 -6.57
N GLU A 30 -5.02 22.62 -7.20
CA GLU A 30 -5.87 23.17 -8.27
C GLU A 30 -7.06 23.97 -7.74
N THR A 31 -7.57 23.64 -6.55
CA THR A 31 -8.76 24.27 -5.97
C THR A 31 -8.49 25.56 -5.19
N ASP A 32 -7.24 25.83 -4.81
CA ASP A 32 -6.88 26.88 -3.82
C ASP A 32 -6.16 28.12 -4.39
N ASP A 33 -6.54 28.57 -5.59
CA ASP A 33 -6.02 29.82 -6.21
C ASP A 33 -6.30 31.11 -5.38
N LYS A 34 -7.06 31.04 -4.28
CA LYS A 34 -7.43 32.20 -3.45
C LYS A 34 -6.81 32.24 -2.06
N ILE A 35 -6.14 31.21 -1.58
CA ILE A 35 -5.52 31.23 -0.24
C ILE A 35 -4.15 30.59 -0.31
N GLN A 36 -3.13 31.36 0.04
CA GLN A 36 -1.71 31.03 0.10
C GLN A 36 -1.37 30.00 1.21
N LYS A 37 -2.23 28.98 1.38
CA LYS A 37 -2.22 27.98 2.45
C LYS A 37 -2.61 26.58 1.92
N GLY A 38 -2.43 26.34 0.62
CA GLY A 38 -2.45 25.01 0.00
C GLY A 38 -1.03 24.43 -0.12
N TRP A 39 -0.92 23.12 -0.29
CA TRP A 39 0.38 22.47 -0.54
C TRP A 39 1.01 23.03 -1.83
N SER A 40 2.33 23.22 -1.88
CA SER A 40 3.00 23.54 -3.14
C SER A 40 3.42 22.28 -3.88
N ASP A 41 3.74 22.40 -5.18
CA ASP A 41 4.36 21.29 -5.92
C ASP A 41 5.68 20.84 -5.29
N ALA A 42 6.43 21.77 -4.69
CA ALA A 42 7.66 21.46 -3.97
C ALA A 42 7.38 20.65 -2.70
N ASP A 43 6.33 20.98 -1.95
CA ASP A 43 5.94 20.24 -0.75
C ASP A 43 5.43 18.85 -1.09
N ARG A 44 4.64 18.72 -2.18
CA ARG A 44 4.23 17.41 -2.72
C ARG A 44 5.43 16.54 -3.05
N LYS A 45 6.41 17.08 -3.81
CA LYS A 45 7.66 16.37 -4.14
C LYS A 45 8.44 15.99 -2.88
N ARG A 46 8.48 16.87 -1.87
CA ARG A 46 9.13 16.58 -0.59
C ARG A 46 8.46 15.41 0.12
N VAL A 47 7.13 15.38 0.20
CA VAL A 47 6.39 14.24 0.79
C VAL A 47 6.69 12.94 0.06
N MET A 48 6.64 12.93 -1.27
CA MET A 48 6.96 11.74 -2.06
C MET A 48 8.40 11.28 -1.81
N ASN A 49 9.36 12.20 -1.82
CA ASN A 49 10.77 11.90 -1.61
C ASN A 49 11.05 11.32 -0.22
N ASP A 50 10.45 11.88 0.84
CA ASP A 50 10.65 11.45 2.23
C ASP A 50 10.10 10.03 2.44
N ILE A 51 8.90 9.75 1.92
CA ILE A 51 8.26 8.42 2.03
C ILE A 51 9.06 7.39 1.23
N VAL A 52 9.41 7.68 -0.02
CA VAL A 52 10.18 6.78 -0.90
C VAL A 52 11.57 6.52 -0.32
N GLY A 53 12.22 7.53 0.25
CA GLY A 53 13.54 7.40 0.86
C GLY A 53 13.57 6.38 2.00
N VAL A 54 12.54 6.35 2.84
CA VAL A 54 12.44 5.36 3.93
C VAL A 54 11.99 4.00 3.39
N MET A 55 10.96 3.96 2.53
CA MET A 55 10.38 2.73 1.99
C MET A 55 11.38 1.88 1.19
N PHE A 56 12.31 2.51 0.48
CA PHE A 56 13.34 1.84 -0.31
C PHE A 56 14.75 1.98 0.31
N SER A 57 14.84 2.32 1.59
CA SER A 57 16.11 2.32 2.30
C SER A 57 16.67 0.90 2.39
N LYS A 58 18.00 0.78 2.33
CA LYS A 58 18.68 -0.52 2.37
C LYS A 58 18.33 -1.31 3.64
N ALA A 59 18.37 -0.68 4.81
CA ALA A 59 18.06 -1.33 6.09
C ALA A 59 16.63 -1.88 6.12
N PHE A 60 15.66 -1.06 5.67
CA PHE A 60 14.27 -1.49 5.60
C PHE A 60 14.07 -2.68 4.65
N LEU A 61 14.68 -2.63 3.47
CA LEU A 61 14.59 -3.72 2.49
C LEU A 61 15.27 -5.00 2.99
N GLU A 62 16.41 -4.91 3.67
CA GLU A 62 17.12 -6.07 4.21
C GLU A 62 16.27 -6.83 5.25
N GLU A 63 15.57 -6.12 6.13
CA GLU A 63 14.64 -6.72 7.10
C GLU A 63 13.37 -7.24 6.41
N LEU A 64 12.83 -6.50 5.44
CA LEU A 64 11.62 -6.88 4.70
C LEU A 64 11.81 -8.17 3.89
N MET A 65 12.99 -8.34 3.29
CA MET A 65 13.32 -9.48 2.42
C MET A 65 13.69 -10.75 3.19
N GLN A 66 13.75 -10.71 4.53
CA GLN A 66 13.94 -11.92 5.33
C GLN A 66 12.74 -12.87 5.15
N PRO A 67 12.95 -14.19 5.11
CA PRO A 67 11.85 -15.15 5.13
C PRO A 67 11.05 -15.03 6.43
N GLN A 68 9.81 -14.59 6.33
CA GLN A 68 8.94 -14.32 7.48
C GLN A 68 7.46 -14.38 7.11
N ASP A 69 6.62 -14.61 8.12
CA ASP A 69 5.17 -14.56 7.94
C ASP A 69 4.70 -13.15 7.56
N THR A 70 3.55 -13.09 6.90
CA THR A 70 2.88 -11.82 6.63
C THR A 70 2.42 -11.16 7.92
N TYR A 71 2.49 -9.84 7.97
CA TYR A 71 1.97 -9.07 9.10
C TYR A 71 0.46 -9.19 9.22
N SER A 72 -0.05 -9.01 10.44
CA SER A 72 -1.47 -8.76 10.67
C SER A 72 -1.90 -7.44 10.00
N HIS A 73 -3.21 -7.28 9.74
CA HIS A 73 -3.75 -6.01 9.23
C HIS A 73 -3.39 -4.83 10.12
N GLN A 74 -3.44 -5.01 11.45
CA GLN A 74 -3.11 -3.97 12.42
C GLN A 74 -1.64 -3.57 12.34
N ALA A 75 -0.72 -4.54 12.32
CA ALA A 75 0.72 -4.27 12.23
C ALA A 75 1.08 -3.62 10.88
N LEU A 76 0.53 -4.13 9.77
CA LEU A 76 0.73 -3.57 8.44
C LEU A 76 0.23 -2.11 8.36
N ARG A 77 -0.97 -1.86 8.88
CA ARG A 77 -1.56 -0.52 8.93
C ARG A 77 -0.71 0.43 9.75
N TYR A 78 -0.27 0.01 10.93
CA TYR A 78 0.59 0.82 11.79
C TYR A 78 1.90 1.18 11.08
N LEU A 79 2.54 0.21 10.41
CA LEU A 79 3.76 0.44 9.65
C LEU A 79 3.55 1.45 8.51
N LEU A 80 2.50 1.28 7.70
CA LEU A 80 2.17 2.21 6.61
C LEU A 80 1.81 3.61 7.13
N THR A 81 1.16 3.71 8.29
CA THR A 81 0.86 4.98 8.95
C THR A 81 2.14 5.70 9.34
N ARG A 82 3.07 5.00 9.99
CA ARG A 82 4.38 5.57 10.33
C ARG A 82 5.15 5.98 9.09
N LEU A 83 5.09 5.18 8.03
CA LEU A 83 5.72 5.48 6.75
C LEU A 83 5.16 6.76 6.12
N ALA A 84 3.84 6.95 6.09
CA ALA A 84 3.24 8.19 5.62
C ALA A 84 3.67 9.41 6.46
N HIS A 85 3.81 9.22 7.77
CA HIS A 85 4.22 10.24 8.74
C HIS A 85 5.74 10.46 8.82
N THR A 86 6.58 9.78 8.03
CA THR A 86 8.00 10.17 7.92
C THR A 86 8.16 11.51 7.21
N SER A 87 7.19 11.86 6.36
CA SER A 87 7.13 13.14 5.69
C SER A 87 6.63 14.27 6.60
N ILE A 88 6.66 15.50 6.08
CA ILE A 88 6.03 16.68 6.68
C ILE A 88 4.49 16.56 6.82
N MET A 89 3.85 15.67 6.07
CA MET A 89 2.40 15.47 6.10
C MET A 89 1.94 14.84 7.42
N ARG A 90 0.83 15.33 7.97
CA ARG A 90 0.19 14.78 9.18
C ARG A 90 -1.27 14.46 8.89
N LEU A 91 -1.59 13.17 8.85
CA LEU A 91 -2.94 12.68 8.61
C LEU A 91 -3.63 12.40 9.93
N ASN A 92 -4.90 12.79 10.02
CA ASN A 92 -5.75 12.41 11.14
C ASN A 92 -6.12 10.90 11.06
N SER A 93 -6.65 10.35 12.15
CA SER A 93 -7.00 8.92 12.21
C SER A 93 -7.94 8.52 11.07
N THR A 94 -9.02 9.27 10.85
CA THR A 94 -10.03 8.99 9.81
C THR A 94 -9.44 8.98 8.40
N SER A 95 -8.46 9.83 8.13
CA SER A 95 -7.77 9.89 6.84
C SER A 95 -6.84 8.70 6.66
N ILE A 96 -6.17 8.26 7.72
CA ILE A 96 -5.38 7.02 7.71
C ILE A 96 -6.26 5.78 7.54
N ASP A 97 -7.41 5.71 8.22
CA ASP A 97 -8.42 4.67 8.03
C ASP A 97 -8.80 4.56 6.55
N ARG A 98 -9.21 5.69 5.96
CA ARG A 98 -9.66 5.73 4.58
C ARG A 98 -8.55 5.42 3.58
N LEU A 99 -7.33 5.90 3.84
CA LEU A 99 -6.16 5.58 3.02
C LEU A 99 -5.89 4.08 3.02
N TYR A 100 -5.92 3.43 4.19
CA TYR A 100 -5.72 1.99 4.31
C TYR A 100 -6.77 1.19 3.54
N ASP A 101 -8.05 1.55 3.70
CA ASP A 101 -9.15 0.93 2.97
C ASP A 101 -8.99 1.02 1.45
N LEU A 102 -8.60 2.19 0.94
CA LEU A 102 -8.39 2.40 -0.50
C LEU A 102 -7.22 1.56 -1.03
N MET A 103 -6.07 1.58 -0.35
CA MET A 103 -4.90 0.77 -0.72
C MET A 103 -5.25 -0.73 -0.73
N THR A 104 -5.94 -1.20 0.32
CA THR A 104 -6.35 -2.60 0.47
C THR A 104 -7.25 -3.04 -0.67
N MET A 105 -8.30 -2.26 -0.97
CA MET A 105 -9.22 -2.64 -2.04
C MET A 105 -8.57 -2.55 -3.43
N ALA A 106 -7.71 -1.56 -3.67
CA ALA A 106 -7.01 -1.43 -4.95
C ALA A 106 -6.06 -2.60 -5.20
N PHE A 107 -5.21 -2.94 -4.24
CA PHE A 107 -4.29 -4.05 -4.41
C PHE A 107 -5.01 -5.41 -4.45
N LYS A 108 -6.06 -5.60 -3.63
CA LYS A 108 -6.93 -6.80 -3.68
C LYS A 108 -7.50 -7.00 -5.09
N TYR A 109 -8.02 -5.94 -5.70
CA TYR A 109 -8.56 -5.99 -7.06
C TYR A 109 -7.51 -6.44 -8.07
N GLN A 110 -6.31 -5.88 -8.03
CA GLN A 110 -5.23 -6.21 -8.97
C GLN A 110 -4.77 -7.66 -8.85
N ILE A 111 -4.61 -8.19 -7.62
CA ILE A 111 -4.20 -9.60 -7.41
C ILE A 111 -5.29 -10.57 -7.89
N ALA A 112 -6.56 -10.21 -7.72
CA ALA A 112 -7.69 -11.02 -8.19
C ALA A 112 -7.68 -11.12 -9.73
N LEU A 113 -7.26 -10.06 -10.43
CA LEU A 113 -7.20 -10.00 -11.88
C LEU A 113 -5.97 -10.64 -12.53
N CYS A 114 -4.90 -10.94 -11.77
CA CYS A 114 -3.70 -11.59 -12.32
C CYS A 114 -4.05 -12.92 -13.01
N PRO A 115 -3.80 -13.09 -14.33
CA PRO A 115 -4.09 -14.35 -15.00
C PRO A 115 -3.18 -15.48 -14.52
N ARG A 116 -1.87 -15.23 -14.41
CA ARG A 116 -0.89 -16.18 -13.86
C ARG A 116 -0.40 -15.74 -12.48
N PRO A 117 0.00 -16.68 -11.61
CA PRO A 117 0.53 -16.33 -10.28
C PRO A 117 1.78 -15.45 -10.34
N ARG A 118 2.66 -15.70 -11.33
CA ARG A 118 3.87 -14.92 -11.56
C ARG A 118 3.59 -13.47 -12.00
N ASP A 119 2.41 -13.17 -12.53
CA ASP A 119 2.05 -11.81 -12.98
C ASP A 119 1.95 -10.82 -11.80
N ILE A 120 1.89 -11.29 -10.54
CA ILE A 120 2.00 -10.43 -9.34
C ILE A 120 3.33 -9.66 -9.32
N LEU A 121 4.40 -10.23 -9.86
CA LEU A 121 5.66 -9.48 -10.01
C LEU A 121 5.53 -8.33 -11.00
N LEU A 122 4.76 -8.51 -12.08
CA LEU A 122 4.54 -7.44 -13.05
C LEU A 122 3.76 -6.29 -12.42
N VAL A 123 2.77 -6.58 -11.58
CA VAL A 123 2.05 -5.58 -10.78
C VAL A 123 3.03 -4.83 -9.87
N SER A 124 3.91 -5.56 -9.20
CA SER A 124 4.92 -4.98 -8.29
C SER A 124 5.91 -4.10 -9.05
N PHE A 125 6.37 -4.53 -10.21
CA PHE A 125 7.28 -3.75 -11.05
C PHE A 125 6.61 -2.53 -11.66
N ASN A 126 5.33 -2.60 -12.05
CA ASN A 126 4.57 -1.42 -12.46
C ASN A 126 4.46 -0.39 -11.32
N HIS A 127 4.19 -0.84 -10.08
CA HIS A 127 4.22 0.05 -8.92
C HIS A 127 5.58 0.72 -8.74
N MET A 128 6.67 -0.06 -8.81
CA MET A 128 8.03 0.47 -8.69
C MET A 128 8.39 1.45 -9.82
N ASP A 129 7.98 1.15 -11.05
CA ASP A 129 8.20 2.03 -12.21
C ASP A 129 7.42 3.34 -12.05
N GLY A 130 6.16 3.29 -11.59
CA GLY A 130 5.39 4.50 -11.32
C GLY A 130 5.90 5.31 -10.12
N VAL A 131 6.35 4.65 -9.05
CA VAL A 131 7.00 5.32 -7.92
C VAL A 131 8.31 5.97 -8.35
N ARG A 132 9.10 5.31 -9.22
CA ARG A 132 10.30 5.89 -9.82
C ARG A 132 9.99 7.16 -10.61
N GLU A 133 8.88 7.17 -11.35
CA GLU A 133 8.44 8.36 -12.08
C GLU A 133 8.05 9.52 -11.15
N LEU A 134 7.44 9.25 -9.99
CA LEU A 134 7.09 10.27 -8.99
C LEU A 134 8.32 11.01 -8.44
N VAL A 135 9.46 10.32 -8.33
CA VAL A 135 10.71 10.86 -7.74
C VAL A 135 11.84 11.02 -8.77
N LYS A 136 11.52 11.08 -10.07
CA LYS A 136 12.50 11.13 -11.16
C LYS A 136 13.52 12.27 -11.06
N ASP A 137 13.14 13.36 -10.42
CA ASP A 137 13.99 14.54 -10.20
C ASP A 137 15.07 14.31 -9.12
N ASN A 138 15.01 13.18 -8.40
CA ASN A 138 15.96 12.79 -7.36
C ASN A 138 16.71 11.49 -7.74
N PRO A 139 17.89 11.59 -8.39
CA PRO A 139 18.65 10.44 -8.87
C PRO A 139 19.03 9.44 -7.76
N ARG A 140 19.20 9.92 -6.51
CA ARG A 140 19.52 9.05 -5.37
C ARG A 140 18.38 8.08 -5.08
N LEU A 141 17.14 8.59 -5.07
CA LEU A 141 15.95 7.76 -4.84
C LEU A 141 15.68 6.82 -6.01
N VAL A 142 15.86 7.28 -7.25
CA VAL A 142 15.77 6.42 -8.44
C VAL A 142 16.73 5.23 -8.33
N ASN A 143 17.97 5.47 -7.86
CA ASN A 143 18.93 4.40 -7.64
C ASN A 143 18.50 3.44 -6.53
N LEU A 144 17.95 3.91 -5.41
CA LEU A 144 17.40 3.05 -4.35
C LEU A 144 16.29 2.12 -4.88
N ILE A 145 15.38 2.65 -5.69
CA ILE A 145 14.30 1.86 -6.30
C ILE A 145 14.88 0.82 -7.27
N ASN A 146 15.89 1.18 -8.06
CA ASN A 146 16.57 0.24 -8.96
C ASN A 146 17.24 -0.90 -8.19
N GLU A 147 17.95 -0.60 -7.09
CA GLU A 147 18.55 -1.63 -6.25
C GLU A 147 17.49 -2.54 -5.60
N ALA A 148 16.41 -1.95 -5.09
CA ALA A 148 15.29 -2.71 -4.55
C ALA A 148 14.70 -3.67 -5.60
N GLN A 149 14.57 -3.21 -6.85
CA GLN A 149 14.03 -4.04 -7.92
C GLN A 149 14.96 -5.21 -8.25
N ARG A 150 16.29 -4.99 -8.25
CA ARG A 150 17.27 -6.06 -8.42
C ARG A 150 17.16 -7.11 -7.33
N LEU A 151 17.01 -6.69 -6.06
CA LEU A 151 16.82 -7.62 -4.93
C LEU A 151 15.55 -8.48 -5.09
N ILE A 152 14.44 -7.88 -5.54
CA ILE A 152 13.19 -8.60 -5.81
C ILE A 152 13.39 -9.58 -6.96
N ILE A 153 14.02 -9.14 -8.06
CA ILE A 153 14.31 -10.02 -9.20
C ILE A 153 15.15 -11.21 -8.73
N GLU A 154 16.22 -10.98 -7.97
CA GLU A 154 17.09 -12.05 -7.45
C GLU A 154 16.31 -13.03 -6.56
N MET A 155 15.47 -12.53 -5.66
CA MET A 155 14.75 -13.35 -4.69
C MET A 155 13.61 -14.17 -5.31
N PHE A 156 12.91 -13.62 -6.33
CA PHE A 156 11.70 -14.23 -6.89
C PHE A 156 11.92 -14.95 -8.23
N THR A 157 12.96 -14.63 -9.00
CA THR A 157 13.24 -15.30 -10.29
C THR A 157 13.40 -16.82 -10.17
N PRO A 158 14.09 -17.36 -9.12
CA PRO A 158 14.27 -18.80 -8.97
C PRO A 158 13.00 -19.57 -8.60
N LEU A 159 11.93 -18.88 -8.20
CA LEU A 159 10.72 -19.52 -7.72
C LEU A 159 9.93 -20.19 -8.85
N SER A 160 9.38 -21.35 -8.53
CA SER A 160 8.45 -22.08 -9.37
C SER A 160 7.05 -21.45 -9.38
N ASP A 161 6.23 -21.79 -10.38
CA ASP A 161 4.84 -21.36 -10.43
C ASP A 161 4.02 -21.83 -9.23
N GLY A 162 4.37 -22.98 -8.64
CA GLY A 162 3.74 -23.48 -7.41
C GLY A 162 4.01 -22.59 -6.19
N GLU A 163 5.24 -22.09 -6.07
CA GLU A 163 5.60 -21.14 -5.01
C GLU A 163 4.92 -19.78 -5.22
N PHE A 164 4.85 -19.29 -6.46
CA PHE A 164 4.05 -18.11 -6.78
C PHE A 164 2.56 -18.30 -6.49
N GLN A 165 2.02 -19.49 -6.74
CA GLN A 165 0.64 -19.80 -6.40
C GLN A 165 0.41 -19.76 -4.88
N LEU A 166 1.39 -20.23 -4.08
CA LEU A 166 1.33 -20.13 -2.62
C LEU A 166 1.41 -18.68 -2.14
N ILE A 167 2.24 -17.84 -2.77
CA ILE A 167 2.29 -16.39 -2.50
C ILE A 167 0.94 -15.75 -2.83
N ARG A 168 0.39 -16.03 -4.03
CA ARG A 168 -0.92 -15.53 -4.46
C ARG A 168 -2.02 -15.93 -3.48
N GLN A 169 -2.07 -17.19 -3.08
CA GLN A 169 -3.03 -17.68 -2.10
C GLN A 169 -2.88 -16.93 -0.77
N THR A 170 -1.65 -16.74 -0.29
CA THR A 170 -1.39 -16.02 0.97
C THR A 170 -1.92 -14.59 0.90
N LEU A 171 -1.70 -13.88 -0.22
CA LEU A 171 -2.23 -12.53 -0.45
C LEU A 171 -3.76 -12.51 -0.53
N LEU A 172 -4.37 -13.44 -1.27
CA LEU A 172 -5.83 -13.53 -1.39
C LEU A 172 -6.50 -13.86 -0.06
N THR A 173 -5.89 -14.72 0.75
CA THR A 173 -6.37 -15.01 2.12
C THR A 173 -6.20 -13.80 3.03
N PHE A 174 -5.09 -13.07 2.90
CA PHE A 174 -4.91 -11.83 3.67
C PHE A 174 -6.02 -10.82 3.38
N PHE A 175 -6.46 -10.69 2.13
CA PHE A 175 -7.55 -9.77 1.76
C PHE A 175 -8.95 -10.40 1.75
N GLN A 176 -9.08 -11.61 2.30
CA GLN A 176 -10.35 -12.33 2.33
C GLN A 176 -11.38 -11.55 3.15
N ASP A 177 -12.66 -11.67 2.78
CA ASP A 177 -13.81 -11.10 3.50
C ASP A 177 -13.78 -9.57 3.72
N THR A 178 -12.83 -8.87 3.09
CA THR A 178 -12.74 -7.41 3.08
C THR A 178 -13.62 -6.85 1.96
N HIS A 179 -14.75 -6.25 2.31
CA HIS A 179 -15.73 -5.70 1.36
C HIS A 179 -15.98 -4.21 1.64
N ILE A 180 -15.02 -3.38 1.24
CA ILE A 180 -15.11 -1.93 1.43
C ILE A 180 -15.52 -1.27 0.11
N ARG A 181 -16.52 -0.39 0.20
CA ARG A 181 -17.02 0.40 -0.92
C ARG A 181 -16.02 1.50 -1.28
N VAL A 182 -15.52 1.45 -2.52
CA VAL A 182 -14.64 2.47 -3.08
C VAL A 182 -15.34 3.18 -4.22
N SER A 183 -15.47 4.51 -4.11
CA SER A 183 -16.26 5.31 -5.04
C SER A 183 -15.77 5.22 -6.49
N VAL A 184 -14.46 5.16 -6.72
CA VAL A 184 -13.90 5.00 -8.08
C VAL A 184 -14.32 3.67 -8.69
N PHE A 185 -14.24 2.56 -7.94
CA PHE A 185 -14.68 1.24 -8.42
C PHE A 185 -16.18 1.15 -8.64
N LEU A 186 -16.98 1.82 -7.81
CA LEU A 186 -18.43 1.89 -8.02
C LEU A 186 -18.79 2.69 -9.28
N LYS A 187 -18.12 3.83 -9.51
CA LYS A 187 -18.34 4.66 -10.71
C LYS A 187 -17.97 3.92 -11.99
N GLU A 188 -16.92 3.11 -11.96
CA GLU A 188 -16.47 2.31 -13.10
C GLU A 188 -17.19 0.95 -13.22
N ASN A 189 -18.19 0.66 -12.36
CA ASN A 189 -18.90 -0.62 -12.29
C ASN A 189 -17.98 -1.84 -12.06
N LEU A 190 -16.82 -1.62 -11.44
CA LEU A 190 -15.89 -2.67 -11.03
C LEU A 190 -16.31 -3.33 -9.71
N GLN A 191 -17.11 -2.62 -8.90
CA GLN A 191 -17.70 -3.12 -7.67
C GLN A 191 -19.24 -3.08 -7.73
N ASN A 192 -19.86 -4.04 -7.05
CA ASN A 192 -21.26 -3.99 -6.67
C ASN A 192 -21.48 -3.08 -5.45
N ALA A 193 -22.73 -2.72 -5.17
CA ALA A 193 -23.09 -1.87 -4.04
C ALA A 193 -22.71 -2.45 -2.66
N ASP A 194 -22.53 -3.76 -2.56
CA ASP A 194 -22.08 -4.47 -1.36
C ASP A 194 -20.55 -4.50 -1.20
N GLY A 195 -19.78 -3.88 -2.11
CA GLY A 195 -18.32 -3.86 -2.10
C GLY A 195 -17.66 -5.11 -2.67
N SER A 196 -18.43 -6.06 -3.21
CA SER A 196 -17.87 -7.20 -3.96
C SER A 196 -17.39 -6.78 -5.36
N PHE A 197 -16.35 -7.42 -5.88
CA PHE A 197 -15.82 -7.13 -7.22
C PHE A 197 -16.58 -7.88 -8.32
N VAL A 198 -16.79 -7.20 -9.43
CA VAL A 198 -17.27 -7.81 -10.68
C VAL A 198 -16.06 -8.30 -11.46
N MET A 199 -15.93 -9.62 -11.60
CA MET A 199 -14.78 -10.22 -12.29
C MET A 199 -15.05 -10.34 -13.80
N PRO A 200 -14.09 -9.97 -14.66
CA PRO A 200 -14.25 -10.08 -16.11
C PRO A 200 -14.27 -11.56 -16.53
N THR A 201 -15.20 -11.90 -17.42
CA THR A 201 -15.34 -13.24 -18.02
C THR A 201 -14.75 -13.30 -19.43
N SER A 202 -14.03 -12.26 -19.85
CA SER A 202 -13.48 -12.08 -21.20
C SER A 202 -12.14 -11.35 -21.11
N GLY A 203 -11.32 -11.43 -22.15
CA GLY A 203 -10.04 -10.72 -22.21
C GLY A 203 -8.92 -11.48 -22.91
N THR A 204 -7.73 -10.91 -22.85
CA THR A 204 -6.53 -11.54 -23.40
C THR A 204 -6.10 -12.72 -22.54
N VAL A 205 -5.83 -13.87 -23.17
CA VAL A 205 -5.24 -15.00 -22.43
C VAL A 205 -3.78 -14.72 -22.07
N PRO A 206 -3.23 -15.31 -21.00
CA PRO A 206 -1.82 -15.10 -20.66
C PRO A 206 -0.85 -15.70 -21.70
N HIS A 207 0.34 -15.11 -21.81
CA HIS A 207 1.40 -15.59 -22.70
C HIS A 207 1.69 -17.09 -22.48
N GLY A 208 1.85 -17.83 -23.59
CA GLY A 208 2.00 -19.29 -23.59
C GLY A 208 0.69 -20.08 -23.51
N SER A 209 -0.47 -19.42 -23.35
CA SER A 209 -1.77 -20.09 -23.33
C SER A 209 -2.46 -20.03 -24.68
N GLU A 210 -3.25 -21.07 -24.98
CA GLU A 210 -4.16 -21.06 -26.13
C GLU A 210 -5.51 -20.44 -25.75
N VAL A 211 -6.17 -19.83 -26.73
CA VAL A 211 -7.52 -19.30 -26.56
C VAL A 211 -8.47 -20.47 -26.22
N PRO A 212 -9.23 -20.40 -25.12
CA PRO A 212 -10.14 -21.48 -24.73
C PRO A 212 -11.24 -21.67 -25.78
N GLY A 213 -11.79 -22.88 -25.85
CA GLY A 213 -12.88 -23.24 -26.75
C GLY A 213 -12.56 -24.35 -27.73
N LEU A 214 -11.29 -24.68 -27.97
CA LEU A 214 -10.92 -25.78 -28.87
C LEU A 214 -10.67 -27.09 -28.11
N ILE A 215 -11.54 -28.08 -28.28
CA ILE A 215 -11.38 -29.43 -27.75
C ILE A 215 -10.68 -30.31 -28.79
N ARG A 216 -9.55 -30.92 -28.41
CA ARG A 216 -8.79 -31.85 -29.27
C ARG A 216 -8.87 -33.28 -28.72
N TYR A 217 -9.21 -34.22 -29.59
CA TYR A 217 -9.17 -35.65 -29.30
C TYR A 217 -7.90 -36.25 -29.90
N PHE A 218 -7.12 -36.93 -29.07
CA PHE A 218 -5.87 -37.59 -29.46
C PHE A 218 -6.06 -39.10 -29.55
N ASN A 219 -5.39 -39.74 -30.51
CA ASN A 219 -5.31 -41.20 -30.55
C ASN A 219 -4.17 -41.72 -29.65
N THR A 220 -4.03 -43.05 -29.59
CA THR A 220 -2.96 -43.73 -28.83
C THR A 220 -1.54 -43.38 -29.28
N ARG A 221 -1.37 -42.75 -30.45
CA ARG A 221 -0.09 -42.27 -30.97
C ARG A 221 0.12 -40.77 -30.75
N GLY A 222 -0.72 -40.11 -29.94
CA GLY A 222 -0.64 -38.67 -29.66
C GLY A 222 -0.99 -37.75 -30.83
N ARG A 223 -1.61 -38.27 -31.90
CA ARG A 223 -2.05 -37.44 -33.05
C ARG A 223 -3.49 -36.98 -32.86
N VAL A 224 -3.77 -35.72 -33.22
CA VAL A 224 -5.11 -35.15 -33.20
C VAL A 224 -5.96 -35.82 -34.27
N VAL A 225 -7.03 -36.51 -33.86
CA VAL A 225 -7.96 -37.21 -34.77
C VAL A 225 -9.30 -36.49 -34.93
N ARG A 226 -9.67 -35.65 -33.95
CA ARG A 226 -10.92 -34.88 -34.01
C ARG A 226 -10.76 -33.57 -33.27
N ARG A 227 -11.43 -32.53 -33.79
CA ARG A 227 -11.56 -31.22 -33.15
C ARG A 227 -13.04 -30.93 -32.92
N ARG A 228 -13.36 -30.29 -31.81
CA ARG A 228 -14.69 -29.75 -31.49
C ARG A 228 -14.53 -28.38 -30.88
N GLU A 229 -15.51 -27.52 -31.09
CA GLU A 229 -15.55 -26.20 -30.50
C GLU A 229 -16.54 -26.20 -29.32
N PHE A 230 -16.17 -25.46 -28.27
CA PHE A 230 -16.95 -25.24 -27.06
C PHE A 230 -17.21 -23.75 -26.93
N VAL A 231 -18.47 -23.40 -26.69
CA VAL A 231 -18.88 -22.00 -26.47
C VAL A 231 -18.44 -21.60 -25.06
N THR A 232 -17.39 -20.79 -24.98
CA THR A 232 -16.76 -20.37 -23.72
C THR A 232 -17.59 -19.40 -22.89
N GLY A 233 -18.60 -18.76 -23.48
CA GLY A 233 -19.40 -17.73 -22.82
C GLY A 233 -18.68 -16.39 -22.66
N GLY A 234 -17.44 -16.27 -23.12
CA GLY A 234 -16.60 -15.08 -23.04
C GLY A 234 -15.76 -14.87 -24.30
N SER A 235 -15.45 -13.61 -24.59
CA SER A 235 -14.61 -13.20 -25.73
C SER A 235 -13.14 -13.20 -25.31
N TYR A 236 -12.45 -14.30 -25.62
CA TYR A 236 -11.02 -14.44 -25.33
C TYR A 236 -10.19 -14.16 -26.56
N THR A 237 -9.18 -13.31 -26.40
CA THR A 237 -8.26 -12.94 -27.47
C THR A 237 -6.88 -13.54 -27.24
N ARG A 238 -6.07 -13.55 -28.30
CA ARG A 238 -4.72 -14.11 -28.28
C ARG A 238 -3.85 -13.46 -27.20
N PRO A 239 -2.83 -14.20 -26.72
CA PRO A 239 -1.97 -13.67 -25.68
C PRO A 239 -1.23 -12.44 -26.14
N VAL A 240 -1.04 -11.53 -25.17
CA VAL A 240 -0.17 -10.38 -25.34
C VAL A 240 1.29 -10.85 -25.45
N ARG A 241 2.14 -10.00 -26.00
CA ARG A 241 3.60 -10.18 -26.08
C ARG A 241 4.21 -10.54 -24.71
N ASP A 242 5.37 -11.18 -24.71
CA ASP A 242 6.03 -11.56 -23.46
C ASP A 242 6.42 -10.31 -22.65
N ALA A 243 6.19 -10.38 -21.33
CA ALA A 243 6.38 -9.24 -20.43
C ALA A 243 7.82 -9.17 -19.94
N SER A 244 8.35 -7.95 -19.75
CA SER A 244 9.68 -7.76 -19.17
C SER A 244 9.64 -7.88 -17.65
N PHE A 245 10.50 -8.75 -17.12
CA PHE A 245 10.79 -8.89 -15.68
C PHE A 245 12.12 -8.24 -15.29
N ASP A 246 12.78 -7.52 -16.20
CA ASP A 246 14.02 -6.81 -15.93
C ASP A 246 13.74 -5.51 -15.14
N VAL A 247 14.80 -4.81 -14.70
CA VAL A 247 14.67 -3.53 -13.98
C VAL A 247 13.86 -2.49 -14.78
N SER A 248 13.92 -2.55 -16.10
CA SER A 248 13.16 -1.67 -17.01
C SER A 248 12.65 -2.46 -18.21
N GLY A 249 11.43 -2.18 -18.65
CA GLY A 249 10.86 -2.77 -19.86
C GLY A 249 9.34 -2.67 -19.88
N ASP A 250 8.71 -3.10 -20.97
CA ASP A 250 7.25 -3.14 -21.07
C ASP A 250 6.71 -4.29 -20.20
N ARG A 251 5.86 -3.97 -19.23
CA ARG A 251 5.21 -4.96 -18.35
C ARG A 251 4.02 -5.63 -19.00
N VAL A 252 3.50 -5.08 -20.12
CA VAL A 252 2.44 -5.66 -20.94
C VAL A 252 1.12 -5.87 -20.16
N THR A 253 0.98 -5.25 -18.99
CA THR A 253 -0.21 -5.27 -18.14
C THR A 253 -0.49 -3.88 -17.61
N ARG A 254 -1.77 -3.55 -17.46
CA ARG A 254 -2.24 -2.30 -16.84
C ARG A 254 -2.34 -2.40 -15.31
N LEU A 255 -2.26 -3.60 -14.75
CA LEU A 255 -2.32 -3.82 -13.30
C LEU A 255 -1.07 -3.23 -12.62
N GLY A 256 -1.25 -2.53 -11.51
CA GLY A 256 -0.18 -1.83 -10.78
C GLY A 256 0.23 -0.48 -11.35
N ILE A 257 -0.42 -0.02 -12.43
CA ILE A 257 -0.30 1.36 -12.90
C ILE A 257 -1.25 2.24 -12.08
N ASN A 258 -0.91 3.51 -11.88
CA ASN A 258 -1.75 4.48 -11.17
C ASN A 258 -3.15 4.58 -11.82
N MET A 259 -4.13 3.92 -11.20
CA MET A 259 -5.52 3.89 -11.66
C MET A 259 -6.23 5.23 -11.51
N TYR A 260 -5.71 6.11 -10.66
CA TYR A 260 -6.39 7.33 -10.32
C TYR A 260 -6.01 8.50 -11.26
N GLY A 261 -5.00 8.34 -12.14
CA GLY A 261 -4.46 9.42 -12.97
C GLY A 261 -5.44 9.96 -14.03
N GLU A 262 -5.27 11.21 -14.48
CA GLU A 262 -6.13 11.85 -15.49
C GLU A 262 -6.21 11.06 -16.82
N SER A 263 -5.18 10.28 -17.14
CA SER A 263 -5.13 9.43 -18.33
C SER A 263 -5.95 8.13 -18.21
N SER A 264 -6.57 7.85 -17.06
CA SER A 264 -7.43 6.67 -16.85
C SER A 264 -8.84 6.85 -17.43
N HIS A 265 -9.27 8.08 -17.71
CA HIS A 265 -10.60 8.40 -18.24
C HIS A 265 -10.71 8.18 -19.76
N THR A 266 -10.60 6.93 -20.21
CA THR A 266 -11.20 6.51 -21.49
C THR A 266 -12.06 5.28 -21.25
N PRO A 267 -13.38 5.44 -21.13
CA PRO A 267 -14.32 4.35 -21.11
C PRO A 267 -14.77 4.06 -22.55
N GLU A 268 -14.50 2.87 -23.08
CA GLU A 268 -15.27 2.32 -24.20
C GLU A 268 -16.45 1.52 -23.63
N ASP A 269 -17.60 2.18 -23.63
CA ASP A 269 -18.98 1.72 -23.84
C ASP A 269 -19.49 0.40 -23.23
N THR A 270 -20.55 0.48 -22.42
CA THR A 270 -21.96 0.30 -22.88
C THR A 270 -22.93 0.18 -21.68
N HIS A 271 -23.99 0.98 -21.73
CA HIS A 271 -25.17 1.10 -20.86
C HIS A 271 -25.80 -0.24 -20.38
N THR A 272 -26.58 -0.38 -19.30
CA THR A 272 -27.87 0.30 -18.98
C THR A 272 -28.44 -0.17 -17.61
N SER A 273 -28.99 0.77 -16.84
CA SER A 273 -30.24 0.72 -16.01
C SER A 273 -30.52 -0.27 -14.85
N ARG A 274 -30.72 0.36 -13.67
CA ARG A 274 -31.88 0.33 -12.73
C ARG A 274 -32.02 -0.73 -11.62
N SER A 275 -31.80 -0.22 -10.39
CA SER A 275 -32.66 -0.18 -9.18
C SER A 275 -33.23 -1.47 -8.58
N SER A 276 -32.85 -1.76 -7.33
CA SER A 276 -33.80 -2.11 -6.25
C SER A 276 -33.14 -2.04 -4.86
N THR A 277 -33.89 -1.50 -3.90
CA THR A 277 -33.56 -1.25 -2.49
C THR A 277 -33.74 -2.49 -1.63
N HIS A 278 -32.73 -2.91 -0.85
CA HIS A 278 -32.94 -3.76 0.34
C HIS A 278 -31.87 -3.56 1.42
N THR A 279 -32.35 -3.36 2.65
CA THR A 279 -31.61 -3.18 3.92
C THR A 279 -31.33 -4.52 4.62
N CYS A 280 -30.13 -4.74 5.18
CA CYS A 280 -29.89 -5.80 6.18
C CYS A 280 -28.78 -5.42 7.19
N LYS A 281 -28.96 -5.92 8.42
CA LYS A 281 -28.26 -5.61 9.68
C LYS A 281 -26.93 -6.36 9.82
N ARG A 282 -26.01 -5.77 10.61
CA ARG A 282 -24.67 -6.27 10.96
C ARG A 282 -24.70 -6.99 12.32
N GLU A 283 -24.08 -8.17 12.40
CA GLU A 283 -23.74 -8.85 13.66
C GLU A 283 -22.24 -8.68 13.98
N GLN A 284 -21.95 -8.57 15.28
CA GLN A 284 -20.63 -8.30 15.87
C GLN A 284 -19.86 -9.61 16.15
N VAL A 285 -18.52 -9.56 16.04
CA VAL A 285 -17.61 -10.63 16.49
C VAL A 285 -16.63 -10.04 17.51
N SER A 286 -16.36 -10.82 18.56
CA SER A 286 -15.74 -10.54 19.85
C SER A 286 -14.20 -10.54 19.87
N ASP A 287 -13.65 -9.76 20.80
CA ASP A 287 -12.23 -9.60 21.17
C ASP A 287 -11.65 -10.75 22.01
N GLU A 288 -10.50 -11.30 21.60
CA GLU A 288 -9.47 -11.85 22.50
C GLU A 288 -8.04 -11.65 21.91
N PRO A 289 -7.00 -11.39 22.72
CA PRO A 289 -5.68 -10.95 22.25
C PRO A 289 -4.81 -12.11 21.73
N ASN A 290 -4.40 -12.04 20.47
CA ASN A 290 -3.61 -13.05 19.77
C ASN A 290 -2.12 -13.06 20.22
N PRO A 291 -1.54 -14.20 20.62
CA PRO A 291 -0.13 -14.33 21.02
C PRO A 291 0.90 -14.03 19.92
N LEU A 292 0.49 -13.87 18.64
CA LEU A 292 1.35 -13.37 17.55
C LEU A 292 1.78 -11.91 17.72
N ALA A 293 1.01 -11.10 18.46
CA ALA A 293 1.23 -9.66 18.57
C ALA A 293 2.61 -9.30 19.15
N LYS A 294 3.19 -10.16 20.00
CA LYS A 294 4.49 -9.89 20.64
C LYS A 294 5.69 -10.05 19.69
N VAL A 295 5.64 -11.04 18.80
CA VAL A 295 6.67 -11.22 17.76
C VAL A 295 6.54 -10.12 16.71
N GLU A 296 5.30 -9.78 16.33
CA GLU A 296 4.99 -8.66 15.45
C GLU A 296 5.55 -7.35 16.01
N LEU A 297 5.28 -7.01 17.27
CA LEU A 297 5.77 -5.79 17.91
C LEU A 297 7.29 -5.73 18.01
N ASN A 298 7.98 -6.86 18.23
CA ASN A 298 9.45 -6.89 18.29
C ASN A 298 10.08 -6.67 16.90
N LEU A 299 9.51 -7.25 15.85
CA LEU A 299 9.94 -7.00 14.49
C LEU A 299 9.62 -5.57 14.06
N LEU A 300 8.44 -5.08 14.43
CA LEU A 300 8.06 -3.69 14.23
C LEU A 300 9.06 -2.78 14.94
N ALA A 301 9.37 -3.02 16.21
CA ALA A 301 10.37 -2.29 16.98
C ALA A 301 11.78 -2.35 16.35
N LYS A 302 12.16 -3.48 15.74
CA LYS A 302 13.43 -3.61 15.00
C LYS A 302 13.43 -2.78 13.72
N LEU A 303 12.35 -2.81 12.95
CA LEU A 303 12.12 -1.92 11.80
C LEU A 303 12.04 -0.45 12.22
N MET A 304 11.48 -0.17 13.41
CA MET A 304 11.36 1.19 13.96
C MET A 304 12.67 1.72 14.51
N GLY A 305 13.51 0.87 15.12
CA GLY A 305 14.77 1.26 15.75
C GLY A 305 15.89 1.50 14.74
N GLN A 306 15.73 0.99 13.52
CA GLN A 306 16.61 1.30 12.38
C GLN A 306 16.14 2.52 11.57
N MET A 307 14.88 2.96 11.73
CA MET A 307 14.48 4.32 11.39
C MET A 307 15.01 5.20 12.52
N GLU A 308 16.15 5.86 12.32
CA GLU A 308 16.54 6.95 13.22
C GLU A 308 15.35 7.90 13.33
N VAL A 309 14.71 7.88 14.50
CA VAL A 309 13.75 8.88 14.90
C VAL A 309 14.56 10.16 14.88
N TRP A 310 14.30 11.02 13.90
CA TRP A 310 14.66 12.42 14.07
C TRP A 310 13.83 12.86 15.25
N ASP A 311 14.48 12.92 16.41
CA ASP A 311 13.88 13.44 17.63
C ASP A 311 13.19 14.74 17.25
N SER A 312 11.90 14.76 17.58
CA SER A 312 11.01 15.89 17.42
C SER A 312 11.67 17.14 18.00
N VAL A 313 12.25 17.96 17.13
CA VAL A 313 12.37 19.38 17.39
C VAL A 313 10.93 19.89 17.52
N GLY A 314 10.71 20.66 18.59
CA GLY A 314 9.41 20.92 19.20
C GLY A 314 8.33 21.50 18.30
N ALA A 315 7.15 21.64 18.91
CA ALA A 315 5.95 22.23 18.34
C ALA A 315 6.25 23.51 17.54
N ASP A 316 6.28 23.43 16.22
CA ASP A 316 5.39 24.10 15.27
C ASP A 316 5.86 23.77 13.82
N GLY A 317 4.94 23.52 12.89
CA GLY A 317 5.24 23.40 11.45
C GLY A 317 4.76 22.16 10.71
N GLY A 318 4.22 21.14 11.39
CA GLY A 318 3.56 20.01 10.72
C GLY A 318 2.16 20.41 10.25
N MET A 319 1.94 20.53 8.94
CA MET A 319 0.63 20.90 8.41
C MET A 319 -0.33 19.71 8.53
N GLY A 320 -1.37 19.85 9.37
CA GLY A 320 -2.44 18.87 9.52
C GLY A 320 -3.33 18.85 8.29
N VAL A 321 -3.54 17.67 7.69
CA VAL A 321 -4.28 17.52 6.44
C VAL A 321 -5.45 16.56 6.59
N ASN A 322 -6.63 17.03 6.18
CA ASN A 322 -7.79 16.18 5.89
C ASN A 322 -7.77 15.88 4.39
N LEU A 323 -7.23 14.72 3.99
CA LEU A 323 -7.16 14.33 2.57
C LEU A 323 -8.51 13.87 1.99
N PHE A 324 -9.48 13.62 2.87
CA PHE A 324 -10.81 13.18 2.51
C PHE A 324 -11.80 14.21 3.08
N PRO A 325 -12.63 14.85 2.24
CA PRO A 325 -13.69 15.70 2.75
C PRO A 325 -14.57 14.84 3.67
N SER A 326 -14.87 15.36 4.87
CA SER A 326 -15.88 14.75 5.73
C SER A 326 -17.17 14.69 4.93
N ASP A 327 -17.76 13.50 4.79
CA ASP A 327 -18.89 13.20 3.92
C ASP A 327 -20.16 13.99 4.30
N GLN A 328 -20.21 15.30 4.00
CA GLN A 328 -21.40 16.13 4.16
C GLN A 328 -22.41 15.96 3.01
N GLU A 329 -22.06 15.21 1.95
CA GLU A 329 -23.02 14.79 0.91
C GLU A 329 -23.59 13.38 1.13
N GLU A 330 -23.20 12.67 2.21
CA GLU A 330 -23.79 11.37 2.61
C GLU A 330 -24.39 11.41 4.04
N GLU A 331 -24.80 12.59 4.51
CA GLU A 331 -25.23 12.79 5.91
C GLU A 331 -26.76 12.85 6.14
N ASP A 332 -27.58 12.33 5.22
CA ASP A 332 -29.01 12.07 5.50
C ASP A 332 -29.24 10.60 5.90
N THR A 333 -28.57 10.15 6.96
CA THR A 333 -29.00 9.04 7.86
C THR A 333 -27.96 8.80 8.96
N ARG A 334 -27.81 9.74 9.90
CA ARG A 334 -27.15 9.46 11.18
C ARG A 334 -28.14 9.63 12.32
N PHE A 335 -28.49 8.51 12.95
CA PHE A 335 -29.08 8.51 14.29
C PHE A 335 -27.96 8.80 15.30
N SER A 336 -28.23 9.76 16.17
CA SER A 336 -27.38 10.21 17.27
C SER A 336 -27.14 9.09 18.27
N VAL A 337 -25.89 8.85 18.67
CA VAL A 337 -25.55 8.14 19.91
C VAL A 337 -24.43 8.90 20.60
N GLU A 338 -24.63 9.12 21.90
CA GLU A 338 -23.87 9.96 22.81
C GLU A 338 -22.49 9.39 23.15
N ASP A 339 -21.58 10.29 23.57
CA ASP A 339 -20.24 10.03 24.09
C ASP A 339 -20.21 8.95 25.19
N GLU A 340 -19.39 7.91 25.00
CA GLU A 340 -18.86 7.14 26.12
C GLU A 340 -17.33 7.30 26.21
N VAL A 341 -16.91 7.94 27.30
CA VAL A 341 -15.53 8.14 27.74
C VAL A 341 -14.96 6.78 28.16
N PHE A 342 -13.98 6.25 27.42
CA PHE A 342 -13.25 5.05 27.85
C PHE A 342 -12.19 5.39 28.90
N CYS A 343 -12.24 4.65 30.00
CA CYS A 343 -11.37 4.76 31.17
C CYS A 343 -9.95 4.26 30.85
N VAL A 344 -8.93 5.09 31.10
CA VAL A 344 -7.51 4.76 30.92
C VAL A 344 -7.07 3.77 32.00
N VAL A 345 -6.66 2.56 31.61
CA VAL A 345 -5.96 1.63 32.50
C VAL A 345 -4.47 1.94 32.46
N ASN A 346 -3.95 2.56 33.53
CA ASN A 346 -2.52 2.72 33.77
C ASN A 346 -1.90 1.35 34.07
N ILE A 347 -1.04 0.85 33.19
CA ILE A 347 -0.20 -0.33 33.46
C ILE A 347 1.21 0.15 33.82
N GLN A 348 1.55 0.05 35.11
CA GLN A 348 2.91 0.20 35.61
C GLN A 348 3.76 -1.01 35.17
N ALA A 349 4.79 -0.75 34.37
CA ALA A 349 5.82 -1.73 34.07
C ALA A 349 6.74 -1.89 35.29
N VAL A 350 6.67 -3.03 35.97
CA VAL A 350 7.65 -3.44 36.99
C VAL A 350 8.50 -4.57 36.43
N LYS A 351 9.81 -4.29 36.34
CA LYS A 351 10.97 -5.19 36.26
C LYS A 351 10.97 -6.30 35.19
N VAL A 352 11.73 -6.06 34.11
CA VAL A 352 12.77 -6.98 33.63
C VAL A 352 13.93 -6.12 33.11
N ASP A 353 14.94 -5.94 33.96
CA ASP A 353 16.12 -5.11 33.71
C ASP A 353 17.34 -5.87 34.25
N THR A 354 18.22 -6.34 33.35
CA THR A 354 19.62 -6.74 33.64
C THR A 354 20.45 -6.83 32.35
N GLU A 355 19.85 -7.15 31.20
CA GLU A 355 20.56 -7.26 29.91
C GLU A 355 20.71 -5.89 29.20
N LEU A 356 19.68 -5.03 29.25
CA LEU A 356 19.71 -3.68 28.66
C LEU A 356 20.65 -2.72 29.40
N THR A 357 20.75 -2.82 30.73
CA THR A 357 21.67 -2.00 31.54
C THR A 357 23.14 -2.33 31.25
N ARG A 358 23.44 -3.59 30.89
CA ARG A 358 24.80 -4.04 30.56
C ARG A 358 25.26 -3.54 29.19
N ILE A 359 24.34 -3.48 28.22
CA ILE A 359 24.61 -2.96 26.88
C ILE A 359 24.73 -1.43 26.91
N ALA A 360 23.93 -0.73 27.75
CA ALA A 360 24.03 0.71 27.91
C ALA A 360 25.35 1.18 28.58
N ALA A 361 25.93 0.35 29.47
CA ALA A 361 27.19 0.66 30.14
C ALA A 361 28.43 0.49 29.23
N GLU A 362 28.32 -0.20 28.10
CA GLU A 362 29.41 -0.38 27.12
C GLU A 362 29.54 0.78 26.11
N PHE A 363 28.61 1.74 26.12
CA PHE A 363 28.62 2.90 25.21
C PHE A 363 28.99 4.23 25.86
N THR A 364 29.27 4.26 27.16
CA THR A 364 29.72 5.46 27.88
C THR A 364 31.16 5.30 28.35
N ASP A 365 32.10 5.37 27.42
CA ASP A 365 33.47 5.83 27.71
C ASP A 365 34.20 6.11 26.39
N GLN A 366 34.18 7.38 25.98
CA GLN A 366 35.27 8.15 25.36
C GLN A 366 34.68 9.36 24.61
N ASP A 367 34.75 10.51 25.29
CA ASP A 367 35.13 11.83 24.78
C ASP A 367 34.35 12.94 25.47
N ALA A 368 34.78 13.22 26.70
CA ALA A 368 34.56 14.53 27.31
C ALA A 368 35.65 15.49 26.82
N ALA A 369 35.26 16.51 26.06
CA ALA A 369 36.01 17.75 25.95
C ALA A 369 35.04 18.94 25.87
N GLU A 370 35.25 19.87 26.81
CA GLU A 370 34.47 21.06 27.16
C GLU A 370 34.26 22.06 26.00
N ARG A 371 33.12 22.79 25.99
CA ARG A 371 33.05 24.26 26.22
C ARG A 371 31.62 24.86 26.15
N PRO A 372 31.40 26.06 26.75
CA PRO A 372 30.12 26.52 27.29
C PRO A 372 29.42 27.60 26.46
N GLY A 373 28.17 27.94 26.81
CA GLY A 373 27.62 29.27 26.50
C GLY A 373 26.11 29.33 26.23
N ASP A 374 25.34 29.25 27.30
CA ASP A 374 23.96 29.72 27.45
C ASP A 374 23.70 31.08 26.76
N LYS A 375 22.84 31.10 25.73
CA LYS A 375 22.13 32.28 25.17
C LYS A 375 20.88 31.83 24.39
N GLY A 376 19.82 31.47 25.11
CA GLY A 376 18.53 31.10 24.49
C GLY A 376 17.29 31.72 25.13
N GLU A 377 17.41 32.40 26.27
CA GLU A 377 16.24 32.86 27.04
C GLU A 377 15.92 34.36 26.94
N ASP A 378 16.50 35.11 25.99
CA ASP A 378 16.32 36.57 25.92
C ASP A 378 15.69 37.08 24.60
N LEU A 379 14.84 36.25 23.97
CA LEU A 379 14.08 36.63 22.76
C LEU A 379 12.55 36.58 22.95
N LEU A 380 12.07 36.15 24.13
CA LEU A 380 10.64 36.15 24.46
C LEU A 380 10.17 37.43 25.20
N ALA A 381 11.06 38.38 25.47
CA ALA A 381 10.75 39.62 26.20
C ALA A 381 10.67 40.89 25.33
N MET A 382 10.63 40.77 23.99
CA MET A 382 10.62 41.92 23.07
C MET A 382 9.42 41.97 22.11
N MET A 383 8.26 41.40 22.47
CA MET A 383 7.05 41.50 21.63
C MET A 383 5.79 41.98 22.36
N ASP A 384 5.96 42.65 23.51
CA ASP A 384 4.95 43.57 24.06
C ASP A 384 5.42 45.01 23.82
N GLU A 385 5.34 45.46 22.56
CA GLU A 385 5.23 46.86 22.09
C GLU A 385 5.58 46.92 20.60
N LEU A 386 4.58 46.63 19.75
CA LEU A 386 4.26 47.34 18.49
C LEU A 386 3.08 46.71 17.76
#